data_AF-A0A6M3M032-F1
#
_entry.id   AF-A0A6M3M032-F1
#
_cell.length_a   1.000
_cell.length_b   1.000
_cell.length_c   1.000
_cell.angle_alpha   90.00
_cell.angle_beta   90.00
_cell.angle_gamma   90.00
#
_symmetry.space_group_name_H-M   'P 1'
#
loop_
_entity.id
_entity.type
_entity.pdbx_description
1 polymer ?
#
loop_
_entity_poly.entity_id
_entity_poly.type
_entity_poly.pdbx_seq_one_letter_code
_entity_poly.pdbx_strand_id
1 'polypeptide(L)'
;MIIMLKKFIILLFLFGIMISGCINPAGQVPILNVNITFIEKEGIAEAENYTFTQGTVKYIARPRSTAAESFPAIAARTTIMKGKNSSIGQWETLPYNGSGTYSFNLGFHENHYPACNDLVHISIMVVDKKGERIGYVTENIVWK
;
A
#
# COMPACT_ATOMS: atom_id res chain seq x y z
N MET A 1 36.11 -29.22 30.09
CA MET A 1 35.83 -28.97 28.66
C MET A 1 34.31 -28.95 28.35
N ILE A 2 33.52 -29.90 28.85
CA ILE A 2 32.06 -30.00 28.61
C ILE A 2 31.25 -28.80 29.13
N ILE A 3 31.67 -28.17 30.24
CA ILE A 3 30.96 -27.02 30.84
C ILE A 3 31.09 -25.75 30.00
N MET A 4 32.21 -25.54 29.30
CA MET A 4 32.41 -24.38 28.42
C MET A 4 31.57 -24.49 27.14
N LEU A 5 31.42 -25.71 26.61
CA LEU A 5 30.59 -25.98 25.43
C LEU A 5 29.10 -25.72 25.69
N LYS A 6 28.60 -26.07 26.89
CA LYS A 6 27.21 -25.79 27.30
C LYS A 6 26.93 -24.29 27.42
N LYS A 7 27.88 -23.51 27.97
CA LYS A 7 27.74 -22.05 28.07
C LYS A 7 27.74 -21.36 26.70
N PHE A 8 28.54 -21.87 25.76
CA PHE A 8 28.58 -21.37 24.39
C PHE A 8 27.27 -21.64 23.62
N ILE A 9 26.67 -22.82 23.78
CA ILE A 9 25.39 -23.18 23.15
C ILE A 9 24.24 -22.32 23.71
N ILE A 10 24.21 -22.04 25.01
CA ILE A 10 23.21 -21.16 25.64
C ILE A 10 23.34 -19.71 25.14
N LEU A 11 24.58 -19.23 24.96
CA LEU A 11 24.84 -17.89 24.43
C LEU A 11 24.42 -17.76 22.96
N LEU A 12 24.61 -18.82 22.16
CA LEU A 12 24.19 -18.86 20.75
C LEU A 12 22.67 -18.88 20.60
N PHE A 13 21.96 -19.53 21.53
CA PHE A 13 20.49 -19.53 21.59
C PHE A 13 19.93 -18.15 21.95
N LEU A 14 20.60 -17.40 22.84
CA LEU A 14 20.20 -16.04 23.21
C LEU A 14 20.44 -15.03 22.09
N PHE A 15 21.49 -15.21 21.27
CA PHE A 15 21.75 -14.36 20.10
C PHE A 15 20.83 -14.65 18.90
N GLY A 16 20.34 -15.90 18.76
CA GLY A 16 19.42 -16.29 17.70
C GLY A 16 18.04 -15.62 17.76
N ILE A 17 17.63 -15.12 18.94
CA ILE A 17 16.32 -14.49 19.16
C ILE A 17 16.31 -13.02 18.72
N MET A 18 17.48 -12.40 18.50
CA MET A 18 17.58 -10.99 18.09
C MET A 18 17.52 -10.76 16.57
N ILE A 19 17.46 -11.82 15.75
CA ILE A 19 17.48 -11.72 14.28
C ILE A 19 16.06 -11.78 13.67
N SER A 20 15.02 -11.94 14.48
CA SER A 20 13.62 -11.85 14.02
C SER A 20 13.12 -10.41 14.07
N GLY A 21 13.70 -9.54 13.23
CA GLY A 21 13.31 -8.14 13.05
C GLY A 21 11.91 -7.90 12.45
N CYS A 22 10.93 -8.77 12.72
CA CYS A 22 9.55 -8.63 12.25
C CYS A 22 8.55 -9.12 13.33
N ILE A 23 8.75 -8.78 14.60
CA ILE A 23 7.68 -8.90 15.60
C ILE A 23 6.87 -7.60 15.54
N ASN A 24 5.82 -7.58 14.72
CA ASN A 24 4.85 -6.49 14.68
C ASN A 24 3.97 -6.61 15.93
N PRO A 25 4.07 -5.70 16.92
CA PRO A 25 3.17 -5.73 18.07
C PRO A 25 1.76 -5.52 17.53
N ALA A 26 0.89 -6.51 17.75
CA ALA A 26 -0.51 -6.52 17.34
C ALA A 26 -1.14 -5.13 17.47
N GLY A 27 -1.31 -4.43 16.34
CA GLY A 27 -1.78 -3.06 16.37
C GLY A 27 -1.44 -2.20 15.16
N GLN A 28 -0.39 -2.50 14.37
CA GLN A 28 -0.08 -1.75 13.15
C GLN A 28 -0.19 -2.61 11.88
N VAL A 29 -0.61 -2.00 10.78
CA VAL A 29 -0.71 -2.63 9.46
C VAL A 29 -0.04 -1.77 8.40
N PRO A 30 0.51 -2.39 7.34
CA PRO A 30 1.12 -1.66 6.25
C PRO A 30 0.08 -0.89 5.44
N ILE A 31 0.51 0.25 4.91
CA ILE A 31 -0.22 1.09 3.97
C ILE A 31 0.73 1.64 2.91
N LEU A 32 0.18 2.10 1.79
CA LEU A 32 0.91 2.88 0.81
C LEU A 32 0.40 4.31 0.79
N ASN A 33 1.25 5.26 1.16
CA ASN A 33 0.96 6.69 1.03
C ASN A 33 1.14 7.08 -0.44
N VAL A 34 0.09 7.64 -1.03
CA VAL A 34 0.08 8.15 -2.40
C VAL A 34 0.09 9.66 -2.35
N ASN A 35 1.00 10.28 -3.10
CA ASN A 35 0.94 11.70 -3.42
C ASN A 35 1.06 11.83 -4.95
N ILE A 36 0.02 12.37 -5.59
CA ILE A 36 -0.10 12.43 -7.05
C ILE A 36 -0.64 13.78 -7.48
N THR A 37 -0.02 14.39 -8.49
CA THR A 37 -0.50 15.63 -9.11
C THR A 37 -1.11 15.31 -10.48
N PHE A 38 -2.38 15.64 -10.64
CA PHE A 38 -3.06 15.57 -11.92
C PHE A 38 -3.11 16.95 -12.58
N ILE A 39 -2.96 16.95 -13.91
CA ILE A 39 -3.21 18.10 -14.79
C ILE A 39 -4.31 17.70 -15.76
N GLU A 40 -5.36 18.49 -15.82
CA GLU A 40 -6.49 18.26 -16.72
C GLU A 40 -6.36 19.11 -17.99
N LYS A 41 -6.38 18.44 -19.15
CA LYS A 41 -6.35 19.06 -20.47
C LYS A 41 -7.38 18.39 -21.36
N GLU A 42 -8.26 19.18 -21.95
CA GLU A 42 -9.28 18.70 -22.90
C GLU A 42 -10.16 17.56 -22.32
N GLY A 43 -10.41 17.59 -21.01
CA GLY A 43 -11.21 16.57 -20.31
C GLY A 43 -10.45 15.28 -19.97
N ILE A 44 -9.13 15.24 -20.20
CA ILE A 44 -8.24 14.13 -19.83
C ILE A 44 -7.42 14.55 -18.60
N ALA A 45 -7.40 13.71 -17.57
CA ALA A 45 -6.59 13.87 -16.37
C ALA A 45 -5.29 13.09 -16.50
N GLU A 46 -4.18 13.81 -16.71
CA GLU A 46 -2.84 13.24 -16.81
C GLU A 46 -2.09 13.40 -15.49
N ALA A 47 -1.38 12.36 -15.04
CA ALA A 47 -0.52 12.48 -13.87
C ALA A 47 0.81 13.09 -14.26
N GLU A 48 1.10 14.30 -13.75
CA GLU A 48 2.35 15.00 -14.02
C GLU A 48 3.49 14.45 -13.14
N ASN A 49 3.20 14.23 -11.86
CA ASN A 49 4.14 13.64 -10.91
C ASN A 49 3.38 12.77 -9.90
N TYR A 50 4.05 11.75 -9.39
CA TYR A 50 3.52 10.93 -8.30
C TYR A 50 4.64 10.27 -7.52
N THR A 51 4.34 9.97 -6.26
CA THR A 51 5.23 9.25 -5.35
C THR A 51 4.43 8.25 -4.53
N PHE A 52 5.07 7.11 -4.26
CA PHE A 52 4.50 6.01 -3.49
C PHE A 52 5.44 5.69 -2.33
N THR A 53 5.00 5.97 -1.10
CA THR A 53 5.81 5.78 0.11
C THR A 53 5.18 4.72 0.99
N GLN A 54 5.92 3.65 1.25
CA GLN A 54 5.50 2.58 2.15
C GLN A 54 5.44 3.10 3.59
N GLY A 55 4.42 2.71 4.34
CA GLY A 55 4.26 3.13 5.73
C GLY A 55 3.42 2.16 6.54
N THR A 56 3.15 2.52 7.79
CA THR A 56 2.28 1.75 8.69
C THR A 56 1.31 2.68 9.40
N VAL A 57 0.12 2.17 9.72
CA VAL A 57 -0.87 2.85 10.57
C VAL A 57 -1.40 1.87 11.59
N LYS A 58 -2.07 2.39 12.63
CA LYS A 58 -2.81 1.53 13.56
C LYS A 58 -3.90 0.75 12.80
N TYR A 59 -4.12 -0.51 13.14
CA TYR A 59 -5.09 -1.39 12.50
C TYR A 59 -6.50 -0.78 12.47
N ILE A 60 -6.90 -0.04 13.51
CA ILE A 60 -8.20 0.66 13.57
C ILE A 60 -8.30 1.82 12.57
N ALA A 61 -7.17 2.41 12.19
CA ALA A 61 -7.05 3.54 11.27
C ALA A 61 -6.64 3.10 9.85
N ARG A 62 -6.66 1.78 9.57
CA ARG A 62 -6.35 1.26 8.24
C ARG A 62 -7.36 1.80 7.22
N PRO A 63 -6.94 2.16 5.99
CA PRO A 63 -7.87 2.42 4.90
C PRO A 63 -8.77 1.19 4.68
N ARG A 64 -10.07 1.44 4.56
CA ARG A 64 -11.08 0.42 4.25
C ARG A 64 -11.69 0.76 2.89
N SER A 65 -12.45 -0.17 2.32
CA SER A 65 -13.14 0.16 1.08
C SER A 65 -14.04 1.37 1.29
N THR A 66 -13.83 2.40 0.50
CA THR A 66 -14.74 3.53 0.38
C THR A 66 -15.50 3.43 -0.95
N ALA A 67 -16.65 4.08 -1.01
CA ALA A 67 -17.43 4.23 -2.22
C ALA A 67 -17.52 5.70 -2.55
N ALA A 68 -17.43 6.06 -3.82
CA ALA A 68 -17.57 7.44 -4.24
C ALA A 68 -19.00 7.92 -3.93
N GLU A 69 -19.12 8.96 -3.10
CA GLU A 69 -20.42 9.59 -2.79
C GLU A 69 -20.99 10.34 -4.00
N SER A 70 -20.11 10.81 -4.89
CA SER A 70 -20.44 11.51 -6.12
C SER A 70 -19.31 11.40 -7.14
N PHE A 71 -19.64 11.63 -8.40
CA PHE A 71 -18.66 11.79 -9.49
C PHE A 71 -18.46 13.28 -9.84
N PRO A 72 -17.27 13.69 -10.28
CA PRO A 72 -16.10 12.87 -10.63
C PRO A 72 -15.30 12.40 -9.40
N ALA A 73 -14.51 11.32 -9.56
CA ALA A 73 -13.79 10.69 -8.45
C ALA A 73 -12.44 10.14 -8.90
N ILE A 74 -11.51 10.04 -7.96
CA ILE A 74 -10.33 9.18 -8.05
C ILE A 74 -10.69 7.87 -7.37
N ALA A 75 -10.38 6.74 -8.01
CA ALA A 75 -10.50 5.42 -7.44
C ALA A 75 -9.16 4.70 -7.55
N ALA A 76 -8.69 4.12 -6.45
CA ALA A 76 -7.37 3.56 -6.38
C ALA A 76 -7.32 2.28 -5.52
N ARG A 77 -6.39 1.38 -5.84
CA ARG A 77 -6.16 0.15 -5.07
C ARG A 77 -4.76 -0.40 -5.30
N THR A 78 -4.34 -1.26 -4.38
CA THR A 78 -3.11 -2.07 -4.51
C THR A 78 -3.45 -3.53 -4.81
N THR A 79 -2.53 -4.25 -5.46
CA THR A 79 -2.59 -5.70 -5.63
C THR A 79 -1.22 -6.29 -5.27
N ILE A 80 -1.17 -7.21 -4.31
CA ILE A 80 0.04 -7.97 -4.00
C ILE A 80 0.15 -9.09 -5.04
N MET A 81 1.20 -9.07 -5.86
CA MET A 81 1.38 -10.02 -6.95
C MET A 81 2.12 -11.28 -6.49
N LYS A 82 1.40 -12.40 -6.40
CA LYS A 82 1.92 -13.72 -5.98
C LYS A 82 1.38 -14.86 -6.86
N GLY A 83 1.20 -14.62 -8.15
CA GLY A 83 0.59 -15.58 -9.06
C GLY A 83 -0.82 -15.96 -8.59
N LYS A 84 -1.06 -17.24 -8.31
CA LYS A 84 -2.36 -17.75 -7.81
C LYS A 84 -2.74 -17.23 -6.42
N ASN A 85 -1.76 -16.77 -5.63
CA ASN A 85 -1.98 -16.25 -4.27
C ASN A 85 -2.02 -14.71 -4.24
N SER A 86 -2.24 -14.07 -5.39
CA SER A 86 -2.33 -12.61 -5.44
C SER A 86 -3.53 -12.14 -4.63
N SER A 87 -3.36 -11.01 -3.94
CA SER A 87 -4.43 -10.41 -3.13
C SER A 87 -4.71 -9.00 -3.62
N ILE A 88 -5.98 -8.70 -3.87
CA ILE A 88 -6.44 -7.39 -4.33
C ILE A 88 -6.89 -6.60 -3.10
N GLY A 89 -6.26 -5.46 -2.89
CA GLY A 89 -6.61 -4.49 -1.87
C GLY A 89 -7.99 -3.86 -2.11
N GLN A 90 -8.48 -3.18 -1.07
CA GLN A 90 -9.77 -2.50 -1.13
C GLN A 90 -9.69 -1.29 -2.05
N TRP A 91 -10.84 -0.87 -2.60
CA TRP A 91 -10.93 0.39 -3.34
C TRP A 91 -10.94 1.57 -2.37
N GLU A 92 -10.02 2.49 -2.55
CA GLU A 92 -10.08 3.82 -1.97
C GLU A 92 -10.63 4.78 -3.02
N THR A 93 -11.61 5.58 -2.65
CA THR A 93 -12.26 6.56 -3.51
C THR A 93 -12.26 7.93 -2.84
N LEU A 94 -11.93 8.96 -3.61
CA LEU A 94 -11.96 10.34 -3.15
C LEU A 94 -12.52 11.26 -4.24
N PRO A 95 -13.14 12.40 -3.89
CA PRO A 95 -13.60 13.37 -4.87
C PRO A 95 -12.46 13.87 -5.75
N TYR A 96 -12.72 13.98 -7.06
CA TYR A 96 -11.80 14.62 -8.00
C TYR A 96 -12.28 16.06 -8.26
N ASN A 97 -11.43 17.05 -8.00
CA ASN A 97 -11.78 18.47 -8.13
C ASN A 97 -11.04 19.16 -9.30
N GLY A 98 -10.52 18.38 -10.24
CA GLY A 98 -9.72 18.86 -11.37
C GLY A 98 -8.21 18.82 -11.09
N SER A 99 -7.46 19.67 -11.79
CA SER A 99 -6.00 19.76 -11.65
C SER A 99 -5.60 20.05 -10.20
N GLY A 100 -4.58 19.36 -9.71
CA GLY A 100 -4.08 19.55 -8.35
C GLY A 100 -3.41 18.30 -7.78
N THR A 101 -2.87 18.46 -6.57
CA THR A 101 -2.20 17.40 -5.83
C THR A 101 -3.18 16.72 -4.87
N TYR A 102 -3.20 15.39 -4.92
CA TYR A 102 -4.03 14.53 -4.10
C TYR A 102 -3.13 13.67 -3.22
N SER A 103 -3.45 13.60 -1.94
CA SER A 103 -2.72 12.77 -0.96
C SER A 103 -3.69 11.87 -0.22
N PHE A 104 -3.46 10.56 -0.28
CA PHE A 104 -4.33 9.56 0.33
C PHE A 104 -3.56 8.26 0.60
N ASN A 105 -4.15 7.37 1.39
CA ASN A 105 -3.55 6.11 1.79
C ASN A 105 -4.27 4.95 1.13
N LEU A 106 -3.52 4.04 0.53
CA LEU A 106 -4.03 2.76 0.06
C LEU A 106 -3.78 1.68 1.11
N GLY A 107 -4.84 0.92 1.39
CA GLY A 107 -4.81 -0.23 2.27
C GLY A 107 -4.75 -1.54 1.50
N PHE A 108 -4.29 -2.58 2.18
CA PHE A 108 -4.31 -3.94 1.68
C PHE A 108 -5.55 -4.70 2.17
N HIS A 109 -5.83 -5.83 1.53
CA HIS A 109 -6.89 -6.71 1.99
C HIS A 109 -6.57 -7.21 3.41
N GLU A 110 -7.62 -7.39 4.22
CA GLU A 110 -7.44 -7.76 5.61
C GLU A 110 -6.77 -9.14 5.72
N ASN A 111 -5.81 -9.26 6.65
CA ASN A 111 -4.99 -10.46 6.84
C ASN A 111 -4.12 -10.85 5.63
N HIS A 112 -4.08 -10.02 4.58
CA HIS A 112 -3.26 -10.23 3.39
C HIS A 112 -2.39 -9.01 3.17
N TYR A 113 -1.28 -8.97 3.90
CA TYR A 113 -0.33 -7.87 3.88
C TYR A 113 0.91 -8.25 3.05
N PRO A 114 1.56 -7.26 2.41
CA PRO A 114 2.81 -7.51 1.69
C PRO A 114 3.92 -7.92 2.67
N ALA A 115 4.69 -8.91 2.28
CA ALA A 115 5.94 -9.32 2.89
C ALA A 115 7.11 -8.61 2.19
N CYS A 116 8.28 -8.61 2.84
CA CYS A 116 9.50 -8.09 2.23
C CYS A 116 9.76 -8.79 0.88
N ASN A 117 10.11 -7.98 -0.13
CA ASN A 117 10.32 -8.33 -1.53
C ASN A 117 9.07 -8.72 -2.32
N ASP A 118 7.86 -8.58 -1.77
CA ASP A 118 6.65 -8.72 -2.57
C ASP A 118 6.55 -7.61 -3.61
N LEU A 119 6.07 -7.96 -4.82
CA LEU A 119 5.71 -6.97 -5.82
C LEU A 119 4.28 -6.48 -5.56
N VAL A 120 4.12 -5.17 -5.38
CA VAL A 120 2.82 -4.52 -5.19
C VAL A 120 2.51 -3.68 -6.43
N HIS A 121 1.47 -4.07 -7.14
CA HIS A 121 0.89 -3.30 -8.24
C HIS A 121 -0.06 -2.25 -7.69
N ILE A 122 0.01 -1.03 -8.22
CA ILE A 122 -0.82 0.10 -7.84
C ILE A 122 -1.63 0.49 -9.07
N SER A 123 -2.93 0.73 -8.89
CA SER A 123 -3.83 1.17 -9.95
C SER A 123 -4.64 2.34 -9.42
N ILE A 124 -4.56 3.48 -10.11
CA ILE A 124 -5.27 4.72 -9.80
C ILE A 124 -5.99 5.14 -11.07
N MET A 125 -7.30 5.37 -11.00
CA MET A 125 -8.10 5.88 -12.10
C MET A 125 -8.82 7.16 -11.70
N VAL A 126 -8.94 8.09 -12.64
CA VAL A 126 -9.81 9.26 -12.52
C VAL A 126 -11.02 9.02 -13.40
N VAL A 127 -12.20 9.20 -12.84
CA VAL A 127 -13.48 9.08 -13.55
C VAL A 127 -14.21 10.41 -13.54
N ASP A 128 -14.84 10.76 -14.65
CA ASP A 128 -15.57 12.01 -14.84
C ASP A 128 -16.96 11.96 -14.19
N LYS A 129 -17.76 13.02 -14.39
CA LYS A 129 -19.14 13.14 -13.87
C LYS A 129 -20.10 12.05 -14.37
N LYS A 130 -19.80 11.40 -15.50
CA LYS A 130 -20.58 10.32 -16.08
C LYS A 130 -20.08 8.94 -15.63
N GLY A 131 -18.98 8.89 -14.88
CA GLY A 131 -18.30 7.65 -14.49
C GLY A 131 -17.36 7.11 -15.58
N GLU A 132 -17.09 7.89 -16.63
CA GLU A 132 -16.17 7.52 -17.70
C GLU A 132 -14.72 7.77 -17.24
N ARG A 133 -13.80 6.86 -17.54
CA ARG A 133 -12.40 7.01 -17.15
C ARG A 133 -11.72 8.08 -18.00
N ILE A 134 -11.23 9.12 -17.34
CA ILE A 134 -10.51 10.25 -17.96
C ILE A 134 -9.03 10.30 -17.57
N GLY A 135 -8.58 9.47 -16.63
CA GLY A 135 -7.17 9.38 -16.23
C GLY A 135 -6.82 8.02 -15.67
N TYR A 136 -5.56 7.61 -15.80
CA TYR A 136 -5.10 6.33 -15.28
C TYR A 136 -3.59 6.33 -15.00
N VAL A 137 -3.21 5.79 -13.84
CA VAL A 137 -1.82 5.55 -13.44
C VAL A 137 -1.70 4.14 -12.91
N THR A 138 -0.65 3.44 -13.36
CA THR A 138 -0.22 2.19 -12.76
C THR A 138 1.26 2.19 -12.50
N GLU A 139 1.64 1.59 -11.39
CA GLU A 139 3.05 1.44 -11.01
C GLU A 139 3.24 0.12 -10.28
N ASN A 140 4.45 -0.43 -10.33
CA ASN A 140 4.82 -1.60 -9.54
C ASN A 140 5.96 -1.23 -8.59
N ILE A 141 5.78 -1.49 -7.31
CA ILE A 141 6.81 -1.29 -6.30
C ILE A 141 7.20 -2.60 -5.64
N VAL A 142 8.46 -2.73 -5.24
CA VAL A 142 8.92 -3.83 -4.37
C VAL A 142 8.72 -3.40 -2.92
N TRP A 143 7.98 -4.19 -2.15
CA TRP A 143 7.77 -3.97 -0.74
C TRP A 143 9.07 -4.22 0.04
N LYS A 144 9.47 -3.28 0.89
CA LYS A 144 10.73 -3.32 1.63
C LYS A 144 10.50 -3.61 3.10
#